data_AF-A0A2A6CKU9-F1
#
_entry.id   AF-A0A2A6CKU9-F1
#
_cell.length_a   1.000
_cell.length_b   1.000
_cell.length_c   1.000
_cell.angle_alpha   90.00
_cell.angle_beta   90.00
_cell.angle_gamma   90.00
#
_symmetry.space_group_name_H-M   'P 1'
#
loop_
_entity.id
_entity.type
_entity.pdbx_description
1 polymer ?
#
loop_
_entity_poly.entity_id
_entity_poly.type
_entity_poly.pdbx_seq_one_letter_code
_entity_poly.pdbx_strand_id
1 'polypeptide(L)'
;MELQPLTGRNDSSTTLATLPHDIVRILIREVGPPVDKMRLIGHNWNSMVTEYLADRKNNPHLEEVFIRNGGPEEEKRIKISLTITQSIHKNHFRRICRDAQWKTTQPDTFVSPILQLRTIELSKPWMFIVFFYFVVAVCAVVFRLHYSISIVIVLLTLALLAYLFIAVRPKDRDNRDNISALFARCSHIGELSLIHLNRETLDVVRDILKDVPIKHLIIYDKKCDAELREKIVKMASIHKIETITMCAKKMEKSKLRKFFLSVTETANELQIYESSEKDDKIFGKPREFWDEEAKNISDESIIVQVMNGMQNDKLREGSQRFRLKIRP
;
A
#
# COMPACT_ATOMS: atom_id res chain seq x y z
N MET A 1 67.58 2.77 38.84
CA MET A 1 66.29 2.34 38.27
C MET A 1 65.28 3.39 38.70
N GLU A 2 65.16 4.46 37.92
CA GLU A 2 64.29 5.59 38.24
C GLU A 2 62.86 5.25 37.82
N LEU A 3 61.96 5.20 38.80
CA LEU A 3 60.52 5.07 38.57
C LEU A 3 60.03 6.41 38.00
N GLN A 4 59.66 6.42 36.73
CA GLN A 4 59.01 7.59 36.14
C GLN A 4 57.66 7.83 36.81
N PRO A 5 57.34 9.08 37.20
CA PRO A 5 56.04 9.42 37.76
C PRO A 5 54.97 9.19 36.69
N LEU A 6 53.92 8.47 37.04
CA LEU A 6 52.68 8.38 36.25
C LEU A 6 52.10 9.79 36.17
N THR A 7 52.52 10.55 35.16
CA THR A 7 51.89 11.83 34.80
C THR A 7 50.42 11.52 34.54
N GLY A 8 49.56 12.09 35.40
CA GLY A 8 48.12 11.97 35.32
C GLY A 8 47.67 12.22 33.89
N ARG A 9 47.27 11.12 33.24
CA ARG A 9 46.61 11.15 31.94
C ARG A 9 45.40 12.05 32.14
N ASN A 10 45.37 13.20 31.47
CA ASN A 10 44.18 14.02 31.41
C ASN A 10 43.05 13.10 30.94
N ASP A 11 42.22 12.66 31.89
CA ASP A 11 41.05 11.85 31.65
C ASP A 11 40.11 12.70 30.82
N SER A 12 40.31 12.68 29.50
CA SER A 12 39.32 13.11 28.52
C SER A 12 38.05 12.39 28.92
N SER A 13 37.13 13.12 29.54
CA SER A 13 35.95 12.55 30.17
C SER A 13 35.25 11.67 29.15
N THR A 14 35.24 10.36 29.41
CA THR A 14 34.58 9.40 28.52
C THR A 14 33.08 9.69 28.58
N THR A 15 32.59 10.43 27.60
CA THR A 15 31.17 10.73 27.43
C THR A 15 30.58 9.74 26.44
N LEU A 16 29.24 9.61 26.42
CA LEU A 16 28.55 8.82 25.39
C LEU A 16 28.91 9.28 23.98
N ALA A 17 29.18 10.58 23.78
CA ALA A 17 29.55 11.14 22.49
C ALA A 17 30.92 10.66 21.97
N THR A 18 31.83 10.27 22.88
CA THR A 18 33.19 9.82 22.56
C THR A 18 33.35 8.30 22.50
N LEU A 19 32.25 7.54 22.57
CA LEU A 19 32.31 6.08 22.48
C LEU A 19 32.78 5.61 21.08
N PRO A 20 33.56 4.51 21.01
CA PRO A 20 33.87 3.83 19.76
C PRO A 20 32.63 3.41 18.97
N HIS A 21 32.74 3.40 17.65
CA HIS A 21 31.60 3.21 16.73
C HIS A 21 30.93 1.84 16.88
N ASP A 22 31.71 0.79 17.08
CA ASP A 22 31.25 -0.57 17.33
C ASP A 22 30.38 -0.66 18.58
N ILE A 23 30.80 -0.04 19.69
CA ILE A 23 30.01 0.04 20.92
C ILE A 23 28.70 0.79 20.69
N VAL A 24 28.72 1.91 19.96
CA VAL A 24 27.51 2.66 19.60
C VAL A 24 26.54 1.81 18.78
N ARG A 25 27.02 1.01 17.81
CA ARG A 25 26.15 0.11 17.03
C ARG A 25 25.50 -0.97 17.89
N ILE A 26 26.24 -1.54 18.83
CA ILE A 26 25.70 -2.51 19.78
C ILE A 26 24.60 -1.85 20.61
N LEU A 27 24.87 -0.69 21.20
CA LEU A 27 23.88 0.04 22.00
C LEU A 27 22.62 0.39 21.20
N ILE A 28 22.76 0.82 19.94
CA ILE A 28 21.63 1.11 19.05
C ILE A 28 20.73 -0.13 18.85
N ARG A 29 21.34 -1.31 18.69
CA ARG A 29 20.60 -2.58 18.53
C ARG A 29 19.88 -2.99 19.81
N GLU A 30 20.55 -2.81 20.96
CA GLU A 30 20.04 -3.24 22.27
C GLU A 30 18.95 -2.31 22.84
N VAL A 31 19.00 -1.00 22.58
CA VAL A 31 18.03 -0.03 23.12
C VAL A 31 16.61 -0.26 22.58
N GLY A 32 16.50 -0.76 21.34
CA GLY A 32 15.23 -0.93 20.65
C GLY A 32 14.52 0.41 20.31
N PRO A 33 13.32 0.34 19.71
CA PRO A 33 12.55 1.54 19.39
C PRO A 33 12.12 2.33 20.64
N PRO A 34 12.15 3.69 20.63
CA PRO A 34 12.47 4.58 19.51
C PRO A 34 13.95 4.96 19.42
N VAL A 35 14.67 4.38 18.45
CA VAL A 35 16.11 4.61 18.20
C VAL A 35 16.40 6.05 17.72
N ASP A 36 15.42 6.73 17.12
CA ASP A 36 15.59 8.07 16.55
C ASP A 36 15.94 9.14 17.60
N LYS A 37 15.61 8.92 18.88
CA LYS A 37 15.99 9.83 19.97
C LYS A 37 17.50 9.85 20.23
N MET A 38 18.20 8.77 19.91
CA MET A 38 19.64 8.65 20.12
C MET A 38 20.44 9.56 19.17
N ARG A 39 19.81 10.08 18.09
CA ARG A 39 20.40 11.07 17.18
C ARG A 39 20.79 12.38 17.89
N LEU A 40 20.18 12.68 19.04
CA LEU A 40 20.41 13.90 19.80
C LEU A 40 21.66 13.85 20.69
N ILE A 41 22.32 12.69 20.82
CA ILE A 41 23.50 12.51 21.67
C ILE A 41 24.73 13.23 21.08
N GLY A 42 24.85 13.24 19.75
CA GLY A 42 25.95 13.91 19.06
C GLY A 42 25.97 13.60 17.57
N HIS A 43 26.82 14.30 16.80
CA HIS A 43 26.89 14.14 15.34
C HIS A 43 27.21 12.69 14.92
N ASN A 44 28.13 12.04 15.64
CA ASN A 44 28.51 10.66 15.37
C ASN A 44 27.32 9.69 15.56
N TRP A 45 26.60 9.81 16.67
CA TRP A 45 25.39 9.02 16.93
C TRP A 45 24.31 9.27 15.87
N ASN A 46 24.12 10.51 15.44
CA ASN A 46 23.17 10.83 14.38
C ASN A 46 23.49 10.07 13.08
N SER A 47 24.76 10.06 12.66
CA SER A 47 25.20 9.31 11.48
C SER A 47 24.91 7.81 11.62
N MET A 48 25.31 7.22 12.75
CA MET A 48 25.17 5.78 13.02
C MET A 48 23.72 5.32 13.17
N VAL A 49 22.88 6.14 13.80
CA VAL A 49 21.43 5.90 13.87
C VAL A 49 20.79 6.03 12.49
N THR A 50 21.22 7.00 11.68
CA THR A 50 20.71 7.17 10.31
C THR A 50 21.11 5.99 9.42
N GLU A 51 22.35 5.50 9.53
CA GLU A 51 22.82 4.26 8.89
C GLU A 51 21.95 3.07 9.33
N TYR A 52 21.73 2.91 10.64
CA TYR A 52 20.92 1.83 11.19
C TYR A 52 19.47 1.85 10.68
N LEU A 53 18.82 3.02 10.68
CA LEU A 53 17.43 3.19 10.23
C LEU A 53 17.28 3.15 8.69
N ALA A 54 18.36 3.37 7.94
CA ALA A 54 18.37 3.23 6.49
C ALA A 54 18.26 1.76 6.06
N ASP A 55 18.77 0.82 6.87
CA ASP A 55 18.52 -0.60 6.66
C ASP A 55 17.10 -0.97 7.12
N ARG A 56 16.27 -1.27 6.13
CA ARG A 56 14.88 -1.66 6.32
C ARG A 56 14.71 -2.85 7.26
N LYS A 57 15.68 -3.76 7.35
CA LYS A 57 15.59 -4.94 8.25
C LYS A 57 15.54 -4.56 9.73
N ASN A 58 16.05 -3.38 10.08
CA ASN A 58 16.06 -2.87 11.44
C ASN A 58 14.76 -2.14 11.82
N ASN A 59 13.87 -1.92 10.84
CA ASN A 59 12.61 -1.21 11.05
C ASN A 59 11.53 -2.16 11.61
N PRO A 60 10.58 -1.62 12.41
CA PRO A 60 9.46 -2.42 12.87
C PRO A 60 8.61 -2.89 11.68
N HIS A 61 8.01 -4.07 11.80
CA HIS A 61 7.06 -4.56 10.78
C HIS A 61 5.63 -4.15 11.14
N LEU A 62 4.77 -4.11 10.12
CA LEU A 62 3.32 -4.00 10.29
C LEU A 62 2.73 -5.41 10.22
N GLU A 63 1.86 -5.75 11.15
CA GLU A 63 1.28 -7.09 11.19
C GLU A 63 0.12 -7.20 10.22
N GLU A 64 -0.85 -6.29 10.30
CA GLU A 64 -2.01 -6.27 9.41
C GLU A 64 -2.30 -4.85 8.92
N VAL A 65 -2.55 -4.72 7.62
CA VAL A 65 -2.89 -3.48 6.94
C VAL A 65 -4.18 -3.70 6.16
N PHE A 66 -5.22 -2.94 6.48
CA PHE A 66 -6.50 -2.99 5.79
C PHE A 66 -6.69 -1.74 4.96
N ILE A 67 -6.78 -1.89 3.65
CA ILE A 67 -7.12 -0.80 2.73
C ILE A 67 -8.48 -1.11 2.14
N ARG A 68 -9.48 -0.33 2.55
CA ARG A 68 -10.86 -0.51 2.13
C ARG A 68 -11.38 0.72 1.40
N ASN A 69 -12.21 0.48 0.39
CA ASN A 69 -13.04 1.53 -0.16
C ASN A 69 -14.18 1.86 0.83
N GLY A 70 -14.64 3.12 0.85
CA GLY A 70 -15.57 3.64 1.85
C GLY A 70 -16.98 3.05 1.77
N GLY A 71 -17.27 2.28 0.72
CA GLY A 71 -18.57 1.69 0.44
C GLY A 71 -19.20 2.24 -0.84
N PRO A 72 -20.42 1.80 -1.20
CA PRO A 72 -21.10 2.22 -2.43
C PRO A 72 -21.48 3.71 -2.46
N GLU A 73 -21.71 4.33 -1.31
CA GLU A 73 -21.97 5.79 -1.23
C GLU A 73 -20.66 6.60 -1.20
N GLU A 74 -19.52 5.93 -1.03
CA GLU A 74 -18.22 6.52 -0.80
C GLU A 74 -17.14 5.89 -1.71
N GLU A 75 -17.48 5.50 -2.94
CA GLU A 75 -16.65 4.68 -3.84
C GLU A 75 -15.26 5.26 -4.19
N LYS A 76 -14.91 6.46 -3.70
CA LYS A 76 -13.62 7.13 -3.88
C LYS A 76 -12.92 7.52 -2.57
N ARG A 77 -13.43 7.06 -1.43
CA ARG A 77 -12.88 7.33 -0.10
C ARG A 77 -12.16 6.08 0.39
N ILE A 78 -10.84 6.12 0.39
CA ILE A 78 -10.05 5.02 0.92
C ILE A 78 -9.80 5.26 2.40
N LYS A 79 -9.95 4.20 3.17
CA LYS A 79 -9.57 4.18 4.56
C LYS A 79 -8.50 3.13 4.76
N ILE A 80 -7.37 3.55 5.33
CA ILE A 80 -6.28 2.66 5.72
C ILE A 80 -6.39 2.42 7.22
N SER A 81 -6.45 1.16 7.62
CA SER A 81 -6.36 0.76 9.03
C SER A 81 -5.10 -0.07 9.21
N LEU A 82 -4.37 0.17 10.29
CA LEU A 82 -3.14 -0.53 10.64
C LEU A 82 -3.34 -1.20 11.99
N THR A 83 -2.99 -2.48 12.10
CA THR A 83 -2.96 -3.22 13.36
C THR A 83 -1.52 -3.51 13.75
N ILE A 84 -1.17 -3.21 15.00
CA ILE A 84 0.17 -3.39 15.56
C ILE A 84 0.05 -4.06 16.93
N THR A 85 0.18 -5.38 17.02
CA THR A 85 0.09 -6.13 18.28
C THR A 85 1.31 -5.92 19.17
N GLN A 86 2.51 -5.79 18.59
CA GLN A 86 3.72 -5.55 19.38
C GLN A 86 3.74 -4.15 20.01
N SER A 87 3.60 -4.10 21.33
CA SER A 87 3.55 -2.87 22.14
C SER A 87 4.78 -1.96 21.95
N ILE A 88 5.96 -2.54 21.70
CA ILE A 88 7.20 -1.80 21.45
C ILE A 88 7.11 -0.99 20.14
N HIS A 89 6.56 -1.59 19.08
CA HIS A 89 6.42 -0.94 17.77
C HIS A 89 5.31 0.12 17.76
N LYS A 90 4.30 -0.04 18.62
CA LYS A 90 3.19 0.90 18.75
C LYS A 90 3.65 2.32 19.03
N ASN A 91 4.63 2.50 19.92
CA ASN A 91 5.15 3.84 20.22
C ASN A 91 5.86 4.48 19.02
N HIS A 92 6.56 3.68 18.22
CA HIS A 92 7.20 4.14 16.99
C HIS A 92 6.17 4.68 16.00
N PHE A 93 5.14 3.89 15.68
CA PHE A 93 4.11 4.28 14.71
C PHE A 93 3.16 5.35 15.24
N ARG A 94 2.87 5.38 16.55
CA ARG A 94 1.98 6.39 17.16
C ARG A 94 2.46 7.81 16.90
N ARG A 95 3.78 8.05 16.92
CA ARG A 95 4.35 9.37 16.63
C ARG A 95 4.08 9.78 15.19
N ILE A 96 4.36 8.89 14.23
CA ILE A 96 4.15 9.12 12.80
C ILE A 96 2.66 9.36 12.51
N CYS A 97 1.80 8.51 13.07
CA CYS A 97 0.35 8.60 12.95
C CYS A 97 -0.22 9.89 13.55
N ARG A 98 0.35 10.38 14.67
CA ARG A 98 -0.07 11.64 15.31
C ARG A 98 0.18 12.84 14.39
N ASP A 99 1.35 12.90 13.78
CA ASP A 99 1.72 14.00 12.87
C ASP A 99 0.80 14.01 11.63
N ALA A 100 0.35 12.84 11.19
CA ALA A 100 -0.58 12.67 10.08
C ALA A 100 -2.08 12.67 10.49
N GLN A 101 -2.43 13.05 11.72
CA GLN A 101 -3.81 13.15 12.22
C GLN A 101 -4.63 11.84 12.19
N TRP A 102 -3.98 10.68 12.37
CA TRP A 102 -4.66 9.39 12.44
C TRP A 102 -5.44 9.25 13.75
N LYS A 103 -6.58 8.56 13.68
CA LYS A 103 -7.41 8.26 14.85
C LYS A 103 -7.06 6.88 15.40
N THR A 104 -7.01 6.75 16.72
CA THR A 104 -6.88 5.44 17.39
C THR A 104 -8.27 4.94 17.74
N THR A 105 -8.72 3.84 17.15
CA THR A 105 -10.08 3.30 17.39
C THR A 105 -10.11 2.20 18.44
N GLN A 106 -9.04 1.42 18.51
CA GLN A 106 -8.80 0.36 19.49
C GLN A 106 -7.37 0.53 20.01
N PRO A 107 -6.99 -0.12 21.13
CA PRO A 107 -5.64 0.03 21.67
C PRO A 107 -4.59 -0.12 20.59
N ASP A 108 -4.73 -1.11 19.71
CA ASP A 108 -3.68 -1.53 18.77
C ASP A 108 -3.99 -1.21 17.31
N THR A 109 -5.05 -0.42 17.06
CA THR A 109 -5.53 -0.12 15.71
C THR A 109 -5.48 1.38 15.44
N PHE A 110 -4.71 1.75 14.43
CA PHE A 110 -4.63 3.11 13.90
C PHE A 110 -5.45 3.20 12.63
N VAL A 111 -6.16 4.31 12.48
CA VAL A 111 -7.05 4.55 11.34
C VAL A 111 -6.68 5.87 10.71
N SER A 112 -6.34 5.82 9.42
CA SER A 112 -5.99 7.00 8.66
C SER A 112 -7.18 7.97 8.56
N PRO A 113 -6.92 9.27 8.37
CA PRO A 113 -7.90 10.15 7.77
C PRO A 113 -8.44 9.51 6.48
N ILE A 114 -9.67 9.85 6.12
CA ILE A 114 -10.23 9.41 4.85
C ILE A 114 -9.37 9.99 3.73
N LEU A 115 -8.72 9.11 2.98
CA LEU A 115 -8.04 9.48 1.76
C LEU A 115 -9.12 9.61 0.71
N GLN A 116 -9.48 10.86 0.43
CA GLN A 116 -10.15 11.11 -0.82
C GLN A 116 -9.10 10.83 -1.88
N LEU A 117 -9.14 9.65 -2.51
CA LEU A 117 -8.55 9.54 -3.82
C LEU A 117 -9.54 10.26 -4.73
N ARG A 118 -9.52 11.60 -4.70
CA ARG A 118 -9.91 12.33 -5.89
C ARG A 118 -8.78 12.07 -6.87
N THR A 119 -8.81 10.90 -7.50
CA THR A 119 -8.71 10.96 -8.94
C THR A 119 -9.87 11.86 -9.33
N ILE A 120 -9.58 13.17 -9.45
CA ILE A 120 -10.29 13.97 -10.43
C ILE A 120 -9.95 13.23 -11.70
N GLU A 121 -10.79 12.24 -11.96
CA GLU A 121 -11.00 11.66 -13.23
C GLU A 121 -11.49 12.83 -14.06
N LEU A 122 -10.52 13.58 -14.56
CA LEU A 122 -10.55 14.16 -15.87
C LEU A 122 -10.52 12.99 -16.90
N SER A 123 -11.02 11.80 -16.53
CA SER A 123 -10.98 10.51 -17.23
C SER A 123 -11.69 10.56 -18.56
N LYS A 124 -12.42 11.65 -18.76
CA LYS A 124 -12.97 12.06 -20.02
C LYS A 124 -12.21 13.32 -20.41
N PRO A 125 -11.03 13.20 -21.05
CA PRO A 125 -10.39 14.35 -21.70
C PRO A 125 -11.37 15.07 -22.64
N TRP A 126 -12.39 14.36 -23.14
CA TRP A 126 -13.50 14.96 -23.86
C TRP A 126 -14.31 16.00 -23.06
N MET A 127 -14.45 15.89 -21.74
CA MET A 127 -15.12 16.90 -20.92
C MET A 127 -14.35 18.21 -20.91
N PHE A 128 -13.00 18.15 -20.89
CA PHE A 128 -12.19 19.34 -21.09
C PHE A 128 -12.31 19.88 -22.49
N ILE A 129 -12.33 19.00 -23.49
CA ILE A 129 -12.52 19.42 -24.89
C ILE A 129 -13.89 20.11 -25.05
N VAL A 130 -14.96 19.56 -24.46
CA VAL A 130 -16.31 20.16 -24.46
C VAL A 130 -16.33 21.46 -23.68
N PHE A 131 -15.75 21.52 -22.49
CA PHE A 131 -15.65 22.76 -21.71
C PHE A 131 -14.83 23.82 -22.45
N PHE A 132 -13.73 23.42 -23.08
CA PHE A 132 -12.89 24.29 -23.90
C PHE A 132 -13.66 24.82 -25.10
N TYR A 133 -14.36 23.97 -25.86
CA TYR A 133 -15.19 24.41 -26.97
C TYR A 133 -16.36 25.28 -26.54
N PHE A 134 -16.98 24.99 -25.38
CA PHE A 134 -18.01 25.85 -24.79
C PHE A 134 -17.46 27.25 -24.51
N VAL A 135 -16.29 27.33 -23.87
CA VAL A 135 -15.61 28.60 -23.60
C VAL A 135 -15.25 29.32 -24.90
N VAL A 136 -14.69 28.63 -25.89
CA VAL A 136 -14.37 29.21 -27.21
C VAL A 136 -15.63 29.74 -27.92
N ALA A 137 -16.73 28.98 -27.89
CA ALA A 137 -17.99 29.39 -28.50
C ALA A 137 -18.58 30.64 -27.83
N VAL A 138 -18.60 30.67 -26.49
CA VAL A 138 -19.02 31.84 -25.72
C VAL A 138 -18.12 33.04 -26.05
N CYS A 139 -16.80 32.84 -26.12
CA CYS A 139 -15.86 33.90 -26.44
C CYS A 139 -16.04 34.44 -27.85
N ALA A 140 -16.33 33.58 -28.84
CA ALA A 140 -16.59 33.99 -30.22
C ALA A 140 -17.87 34.84 -30.35
N VAL A 141 -18.93 34.49 -29.61
CA VAL A 141 -20.17 35.29 -29.55
C VAL A 141 -19.91 36.64 -28.90
N VAL A 142 -19.23 36.66 -27.75
CA VAL A 142 -18.89 37.90 -27.04
C VAL A 142 -17.94 38.76 -27.87
N PHE A 143 -17.03 38.16 -28.66
CA PHE A 143 -16.04 38.89 -29.44
C PHE A 143 -16.69 39.71 -30.56
N ARG A 144 -17.76 39.17 -31.17
CA ARG A 144 -18.55 39.90 -32.15
C ARG A 144 -19.28 41.11 -31.56
N LEU A 145 -19.55 41.10 -30.26
CA LEU A 145 -20.20 42.19 -29.54
C LEU A 145 -19.17 43.19 -29.00
N HIS A 146 -18.14 42.72 -28.29
CA HIS A 146 -17.09 43.54 -27.67
C HIS A 146 -15.78 42.77 -27.45
N TYR A 147 -14.75 43.09 -28.24
CA TYR A 147 -13.41 42.48 -28.19
C TYR A 147 -12.77 42.42 -26.80
N SER A 148 -12.81 43.52 -26.05
CA SER A 148 -12.16 43.64 -24.75
C SER A 148 -12.79 42.75 -23.68
N ILE A 149 -14.11 42.55 -23.72
CA ILE A 149 -14.85 41.72 -22.75
C ILE A 149 -14.48 40.24 -22.93
N SER A 150 -14.32 39.77 -24.18
CA SER A 150 -13.93 38.37 -24.44
C SER A 150 -12.58 38.01 -23.83
N ILE A 151 -11.58 38.88 -23.93
CA ILE A 151 -10.25 38.62 -23.38
C ILE A 151 -10.32 38.42 -21.86
N VAL A 152 -11.08 39.26 -21.16
CA VAL A 152 -11.26 39.16 -19.70
C VAL A 152 -11.93 37.85 -19.31
N ILE A 153 -12.96 37.42 -20.04
CA ILE A 153 -13.66 36.15 -19.77
C ILE A 153 -12.72 34.95 -19.96
N VAL A 154 -11.90 34.93 -21.01
CA VAL A 154 -10.92 33.87 -21.25
C VAL A 154 -9.91 33.82 -20.09
N LEU A 155 -9.34 34.96 -19.72
CA LEU A 155 -8.36 35.04 -18.63
C LEU A 155 -8.95 34.59 -17.29
N LEU A 156 -10.18 35.00 -16.97
CA LEU A 156 -10.88 34.56 -15.76
C LEU A 156 -11.15 33.05 -15.77
N THR A 157 -11.53 32.49 -16.92
CA THR A 157 -11.78 31.05 -17.04
C THR A 157 -10.48 30.26 -16.89
N LEU A 158 -9.39 30.71 -17.51
CA LEU A 158 -8.07 30.10 -17.35
C LEU A 158 -7.58 30.22 -15.90
N ALA A 159 -7.77 31.37 -15.25
CA ALA A 159 -7.44 31.57 -13.85
C ALA A 159 -8.26 30.66 -12.93
N LEU A 160 -9.56 30.48 -13.20
CA LEU A 160 -10.42 29.56 -12.46
C LEU A 160 -10.01 28.11 -12.66
N LEU A 161 -9.70 27.68 -13.88
CA LEU A 161 -9.21 26.32 -14.15
C LEU A 161 -7.87 26.08 -13.47
N ALA A 162 -6.94 27.03 -13.54
CA ALA A 162 -5.66 26.97 -12.84
C ALA A 162 -5.87 26.93 -11.33
N TYR A 163 -6.76 27.75 -10.79
CA TYR A 163 -7.14 27.74 -9.38
C TYR A 163 -7.73 26.40 -8.96
N LEU A 164 -8.68 25.84 -9.70
CA LEU A 164 -9.25 24.52 -9.40
C LEU A 164 -8.19 23.42 -9.47
N PHE A 165 -7.28 23.50 -10.44
CA PHE A 165 -6.18 22.55 -10.56
C PHE A 165 -5.19 22.64 -9.40
N ILE A 166 -4.85 23.86 -8.97
CA ILE A 166 -3.91 24.12 -7.87
C ILE A 166 -4.56 23.86 -6.51
N ALA A 167 -5.82 24.25 -6.29
CA ALA A 167 -6.49 24.14 -4.99
C ALA A 167 -6.94 22.70 -4.68
N VAL A 168 -7.26 21.90 -5.71
CA VAL A 168 -7.78 20.54 -5.49
C VAL A 168 -6.67 19.48 -5.41
N ARG A 169 -5.46 19.73 -5.94
CA ARG A 169 -4.33 18.77 -5.91
C ARG A 169 -3.55 18.57 -4.60
N PRO A 170 -3.30 19.58 -3.73
CA PRO A 170 -2.22 19.48 -2.74
C PRO A 170 -2.56 18.50 -1.60
N LYS A 171 -3.80 18.50 -1.12
CA LYS A 171 -4.19 17.69 0.05
C LYS A 171 -4.05 16.19 -0.19
N ASP A 172 -4.34 15.72 -1.40
CA ASP A 172 -4.23 14.30 -1.72
C ASP A 172 -2.77 13.87 -1.81
N ARG A 173 -1.89 14.74 -2.33
CA ARG A 173 -0.45 14.47 -2.44
C ARG A 173 0.20 14.40 -1.07
N ASP A 174 -0.04 15.39 -0.21
CA ASP A 174 0.55 15.41 1.14
C ASP A 174 0.15 14.18 1.96
N ASN A 175 -1.12 13.77 1.85
CA ASN A 175 -1.60 12.55 2.50
C ASN A 175 -0.92 11.30 1.95
N ARG A 176 -0.77 11.18 0.62
CA ARG A 176 -0.05 10.05 -0.02
C ARG A 176 1.41 10.01 0.41
N ASP A 177 2.08 11.16 0.45
CA ASP A 177 3.48 11.28 0.85
C ASP A 177 3.65 10.89 2.32
N ASN A 178 2.72 11.30 3.20
CA ASN A 178 2.72 10.89 4.60
C ASN A 178 2.53 9.37 4.78
N ILE A 179 1.62 8.77 4.04
CA ILE A 179 1.39 7.31 4.10
C ILE A 179 2.59 6.56 3.51
N SER A 180 3.14 7.05 2.41
CA SER A 180 4.32 6.46 1.78
C SER A 180 5.54 6.58 2.69
N ALA A 181 5.68 7.68 3.44
CA ALA A 181 6.71 7.85 4.45
C ALA A 181 6.51 6.89 5.63
N LEU A 182 5.26 6.57 6.00
CA LEU A 182 4.96 5.54 7.00
C LEU A 182 5.42 4.17 6.53
N PHE A 183 5.02 3.74 5.33
CA PHE A 183 5.41 2.42 4.80
C PHE A 183 6.91 2.29 4.55
N ALA A 184 7.59 3.37 4.15
CA ALA A 184 9.05 3.38 3.98
C ALA A 184 9.81 3.09 5.29
N ARG A 185 9.17 3.29 6.45
CA ARG A 185 9.72 3.00 7.79
C ARG A 185 9.30 1.63 8.32
N CYS A 186 8.76 0.77 7.47
CA CYS A 186 8.39 -0.60 7.83
C CYS A 186 9.38 -1.58 7.25
N SER A 187 9.73 -2.64 7.99
CA SER A 187 10.57 -3.71 7.42
C SER A 187 9.82 -4.54 6.37
N HIS A 188 8.60 -4.94 6.72
CA HIS A 188 7.67 -5.67 5.87
C HIS A 188 6.23 -5.50 6.39
N ILE A 189 5.26 -5.96 5.60
CA ILE A 189 3.87 -6.12 6.00
C ILE A 189 3.57 -7.61 6.12
N GLY A 190 3.03 -8.03 7.26
CA GLY A 190 2.57 -9.41 7.49
C GLY A 190 1.40 -9.73 6.57
N GLU A 191 0.29 -9.04 6.75
CA GLU A 191 -0.94 -9.22 5.99
C GLU A 191 -1.42 -7.89 5.42
N LEU A 192 -1.58 -7.81 4.09
CA LEU A 192 -2.20 -6.66 3.41
C LEU A 192 -3.55 -7.08 2.83
N SER A 193 -4.63 -6.56 3.40
CA SER A 193 -5.99 -6.80 2.95
C SER A 193 -6.50 -5.63 2.11
N LEU A 194 -6.79 -5.88 0.83
CA LEU A 194 -7.35 -4.94 -0.14
C LEU A 194 -8.82 -5.26 -0.38
N ILE A 195 -9.72 -4.39 0.08
CA ILE A 195 -11.16 -4.68 0.13
C ILE A 195 -11.93 -3.74 -0.82
N HIS A 196 -12.53 -4.32 -1.86
CA HIS A 196 -13.39 -3.64 -2.84
C HIS A 196 -12.72 -2.42 -3.51
N LEU A 197 -11.44 -2.52 -3.83
CA LEU A 197 -10.67 -1.44 -4.46
C LEU A 197 -10.86 -1.43 -5.98
N ASN A 198 -11.09 -0.25 -6.54
CA ASN A 198 -11.10 -0.09 -8.00
C ASN A 198 -9.68 -0.21 -8.59
N ARG A 199 -9.59 -0.39 -9.92
CA ARG A 199 -8.31 -0.68 -10.60
C ARG A 199 -7.30 0.47 -10.51
N GLU A 200 -7.77 1.72 -10.62
CA GLU A 200 -6.93 2.92 -10.46
C GLU A 200 -6.39 3.06 -9.04
N THR A 201 -7.21 2.74 -8.04
CA THR A 201 -6.84 2.76 -6.64
C THR A 201 -5.73 1.75 -6.35
N LEU A 202 -5.76 0.58 -6.98
CA LEU A 202 -4.70 -0.42 -6.83
C LEU A 202 -3.34 0.12 -7.31
N ASP A 203 -3.31 0.91 -8.39
CA ASP A 203 -2.08 1.59 -8.82
C ASP A 203 -1.59 2.58 -7.76
N VAL A 204 -2.48 3.39 -7.21
CA VAL A 204 -2.13 4.36 -6.16
C VAL A 204 -1.62 3.66 -4.90
N VAL A 205 -2.27 2.57 -4.48
CA VAL A 205 -1.84 1.76 -3.33
C VAL A 205 -0.47 1.17 -3.57
N ARG A 206 -0.23 0.56 -4.73
CA ARG A 206 1.08 0.06 -5.14
C ARG A 206 2.16 1.14 -5.02
N ASP A 207 1.88 2.33 -5.55
CA ASP A 207 2.86 3.43 -5.57
C ASP A 207 3.14 3.95 -4.14
N ILE A 208 2.13 4.00 -3.28
CA ILE A 208 2.25 4.37 -1.86
C ILE A 208 3.12 3.37 -1.09
N LEU A 209 2.92 2.07 -1.33
CA LEU A 209 3.66 0.98 -0.68
C LEU A 209 5.13 0.89 -1.10
N LYS A 210 5.53 1.56 -2.19
CA LYS A 210 6.90 1.56 -2.73
C LYS A 210 7.42 0.14 -2.98
N ASP A 211 8.46 -0.27 -2.29
CA ASP A 211 9.17 -1.55 -2.39
C ASP A 211 9.05 -2.37 -1.10
N VAL A 212 8.05 -2.08 -0.26
CA VAL A 212 7.85 -2.80 1.00
C VAL A 212 7.46 -4.26 0.74
N PRO A 213 8.22 -5.23 1.28
CA PRO A 213 7.87 -6.65 1.17
C PRO A 213 6.55 -6.96 1.85
N ILE A 214 5.73 -7.83 1.25
CA ILE A 214 4.45 -8.27 1.81
C ILE A 214 4.46 -9.79 1.93
N LYS A 215 4.26 -10.33 3.13
CA LYS A 215 4.19 -11.79 3.31
C LYS A 215 2.89 -12.35 2.74
N HIS A 216 1.75 -11.73 3.04
CA HIS A 216 0.44 -12.21 2.60
C HIS A 216 -0.42 -11.07 2.04
N LEU A 217 -0.73 -11.11 0.75
CA LEU A 217 -1.67 -10.21 0.11
C LEU A 217 -3.05 -10.87 0.02
N ILE A 218 -4.07 -10.27 0.62
CA ILE A 218 -5.46 -10.71 0.56
C ILE A 218 -6.27 -9.69 -0.24
N ILE A 219 -6.96 -10.13 -1.29
CA ILE A 219 -7.76 -9.26 -2.16
C ILE A 219 -9.19 -9.72 -2.16
N TYR A 220 -10.11 -8.80 -1.86
CA TYR A 220 -11.54 -9.01 -1.98
C TYR A 220 -12.09 -8.14 -3.10
N ASP A 221 -12.66 -8.79 -4.10
CA ASP A 221 -13.29 -8.11 -5.22
C ASP A 221 -14.58 -8.83 -5.63
N LYS A 222 -15.52 -8.11 -6.23
CA LYS A 222 -16.70 -8.73 -6.83
C LYS A 222 -16.32 -9.52 -8.09
N LYS A 223 -15.35 -9.05 -8.87
CA LYS A 223 -14.97 -9.64 -10.16
C LYS A 223 -13.46 -9.70 -10.30
N CYS A 224 -12.95 -10.89 -10.63
CA CYS A 224 -11.58 -11.10 -11.07
C CYS A 224 -11.51 -11.08 -12.60
N ASP A 225 -11.29 -9.89 -13.17
CA ASP A 225 -11.11 -9.66 -14.60
C ASP A 225 -9.62 -9.70 -15.01
N ALA A 226 -9.34 -9.52 -16.31
CA ALA A 226 -7.97 -9.48 -16.82
C ALA A 226 -7.14 -8.31 -16.25
N GLU A 227 -7.76 -7.15 -16.05
CA GLU A 227 -7.08 -5.95 -15.55
C GLU A 227 -6.64 -6.13 -14.09
N LEU A 228 -7.51 -6.65 -13.21
CA LEU A 228 -7.16 -6.95 -11.83
C LEU A 228 -5.94 -7.88 -11.76
N ARG A 229 -5.96 -8.95 -12.54
CA ARG A 229 -4.91 -9.96 -12.58
C ARG A 229 -3.57 -9.36 -12.99
N GLU A 230 -3.56 -8.47 -13.99
CA GLU A 230 -2.34 -7.76 -14.39
C GLU A 230 -1.80 -6.88 -13.26
N LYS A 231 -2.67 -6.13 -12.56
CA LYS A 231 -2.26 -5.31 -11.41
C LYS A 231 -1.70 -6.16 -10.27
N ILE A 232 -2.30 -7.31 -10.00
CA ILE A 232 -1.84 -8.25 -8.96
C ILE A 232 -0.46 -8.80 -9.29
N VAL A 233 -0.23 -9.27 -10.52
CA VAL A 233 1.10 -9.76 -10.95
C VAL A 233 2.15 -8.67 -10.78
N LYS A 234 1.82 -7.43 -11.19
CA LYS A 234 2.73 -6.29 -11.04
C LYS A 234 3.02 -5.97 -9.57
N MET A 235 2.01 -6.00 -8.70
CA MET A 235 2.19 -5.82 -7.26
C MET A 235 3.03 -6.96 -6.65
N ALA A 236 2.78 -8.21 -7.05
CA ALA A 236 3.49 -9.39 -6.58
C ALA A 236 5.00 -9.28 -6.84
N SER A 237 5.36 -8.89 -8.06
CA SER A 237 6.75 -8.67 -8.48
C SER A 237 7.44 -7.54 -7.70
N ILE A 238 6.80 -6.37 -7.59
CA ILE A 238 7.41 -5.18 -6.95
C ILE A 238 7.56 -5.36 -5.43
N HIS A 239 6.54 -5.91 -4.78
CA HIS A 239 6.48 -6.03 -3.33
C HIS A 239 6.92 -7.41 -2.82
N LYS A 240 7.54 -8.24 -3.68
CA LYS A 240 8.08 -9.57 -3.34
C LYS A 240 7.08 -10.39 -2.50
N ILE A 241 5.88 -10.55 -3.04
CA ILE A 241 4.75 -11.08 -2.27
C ILE A 241 4.89 -12.59 -2.12
N GLU A 242 4.92 -13.12 -0.89
CA GLU A 242 5.13 -14.55 -0.67
C GLU A 242 3.85 -15.36 -0.93
N THR A 243 2.71 -14.92 -0.40
CA THR A 243 1.42 -15.59 -0.54
C THR A 243 0.35 -14.61 -1.03
N ILE A 244 -0.47 -15.03 -1.99
CA ILE A 244 -1.60 -14.26 -2.50
C ILE A 244 -2.89 -15.03 -2.24
N THR A 245 -3.85 -14.41 -1.58
CA THR A 245 -5.22 -14.89 -1.43
C THR A 245 -6.18 -13.96 -2.16
N MET A 246 -6.97 -14.50 -3.06
CA MET A 246 -8.01 -13.77 -3.78
C MET A 246 -9.37 -14.32 -3.40
N CYS A 247 -10.29 -13.44 -3.06
CA CYS A 247 -11.70 -13.73 -2.82
C CYS A 247 -12.52 -13.01 -3.88
N ALA A 248 -13.18 -13.75 -4.77
CA ALA A 248 -14.00 -13.18 -5.84
C ALA A 248 -15.38 -13.82 -5.94
N LYS A 249 -16.40 -13.08 -6.41
CA LYS A 249 -17.72 -13.68 -6.73
C LYS A 249 -17.75 -14.27 -8.14
N LYS A 250 -16.98 -13.68 -9.05
CA LYS A 250 -16.89 -14.10 -10.46
C LYS A 250 -15.44 -14.12 -10.91
N MET A 251 -15.06 -15.16 -11.64
CA MET A 251 -13.74 -15.29 -12.24
C MET A 251 -13.86 -15.38 -13.76
N GLU A 252 -13.15 -14.50 -14.46
CA GLU A 252 -13.12 -14.53 -15.92
C GLU A 252 -12.12 -15.58 -16.42
N LYS A 253 -12.55 -16.46 -17.34
CA LYS A 253 -11.74 -17.58 -17.84
C LYS A 253 -10.59 -17.16 -18.75
N SER A 254 -10.72 -16.02 -19.43
CA SER A 254 -9.75 -15.58 -20.43
C SER A 254 -8.36 -15.49 -19.80
N LYS A 255 -7.34 -16.11 -20.41
CA LYS A 255 -5.92 -15.99 -19.98
C LYS A 255 -5.63 -16.43 -18.53
N LEU A 256 -6.42 -17.32 -17.92
CA LEU A 256 -6.16 -17.82 -16.55
C LEU A 256 -4.80 -18.51 -16.41
N ARG A 257 -4.45 -19.39 -17.34
CA ARG A 257 -3.15 -20.09 -17.34
C ARG A 257 -1.97 -19.12 -17.30
N LYS A 258 -2.01 -18.08 -18.16
CA LYS A 258 -0.97 -17.03 -18.19
C LYS A 258 -0.87 -16.30 -16.85
N PHE A 259 -2.01 -15.98 -16.23
CA PHE A 259 -2.02 -15.35 -14.92
C PHE A 259 -1.39 -16.24 -13.84
N PHE A 260 -1.73 -17.54 -13.79
CA PHE A 260 -1.16 -18.45 -12.79
C PHE A 260 0.36 -18.59 -12.94
N LEU A 261 0.85 -18.79 -14.16
CA LEU A 261 2.29 -18.82 -14.46
C LEU A 261 3.00 -17.54 -13.99
N SER A 262 2.47 -16.37 -14.33
CA SER A 262 3.08 -15.10 -13.92
C SER A 262 3.03 -14.85 -12.41
N VAL A 263 2.03 -15.38 -11.70
CA VAL A 263 1.99 -15.28 -10.24
C VAL A 263 2.97 -16.25 -9.59
N THR A 264 3.06 -17.51 -10.03
CA THR A 264 3.97 -18.51 -9.44
C THR A 264 5.44 -18.19 -9.68
N GLU A 265 5.76 -17.41 -10.72
CA GLU A 265 7.11 -16.84 -10.92
C GLU A 265 7.52 -15.85 -9.81
N THR A 266 6.55 -15.26 -9.09
CA THR A 266 6.79 -14.18 -8.12
C THR A 266 6.36 -14.48 -6.70
N ALA A 267 5.37 -15.36 -6.52
CA ALA A 267 4.79 -15.75 -5.24
C ALA A 267 4.86 -17.27 -5.05
N ASN A 268 5.08 -17.69 -3.81
CA ASN A 268 5.20 -19.10 -3.44
C ASN A 268 3.85 -19.82 -3.43
N GLU A 269 2.77 -19.08 -3.17
CA GLU A 269 1.44 -19.67 -3.11
C GLU A 269 0.35 -18.68 -3.56
N LEU A 270 -0.53 -19.15 -4.44
CA LEU A 270 -1.76 -18.45 -4.82
C LEU A 270 -2.99 -19.27 -4.37
N GLN A 271 -3.88 -18.64 -3.62
CA GLN A 271 -5.12 -19.21 -3.14
C GLN A 271 -6.30 -18.41 -3.68
N ILE A 272 -7.24 -19.06 -4.36
CA ILE A 272 -8.43 -18.38 -4.90
C ILE A 272 -9.68 -18.98 -4.27
N TYR A 273 -10.48 -18.12 -3.67
CA TYR A 273 -11.73 -18.43 -3.00
C TYR A 273 -12.91 -17.79 -3.72
N GLU A 274 -14.00 -18.53 -3.81
CA GLU A 274 -15.28 -17.97 -4.23
C GLU A 274 -16.06 -17.44 -3.02
N SER A 275 -16.57 -16.21 -3.13
CA SER A 275 -17.58 -15.66 -2.22
C SER A 275 -18.97 -15.88 -2.84
N SER A 276 -19.62 -16.99 -2.49
CA SER A 276 -20.96 -17.35 -2.99
C SER A 276 -21.76 -18.10 -1.93
N GLU A 277 -23.03 -17.73 -1.78
CA GLU A 277 -23.98 -18.37 -0.87
C GLU A 277 -24.60 -19.65 -1.44
N LYS A 278 -24.40 -19.97 -2.74
CA LYS A 278 -25.00 -21.15 -3.39
C LYS A 278 -24.13 -22.40 -3.34
N ASP A 279 -24.70 -23.54 -2.93
CA ASP A 279 -23.95 -24.68 -2.40
C ASP A 279 -23.19 -25.55 -3.42
N ASP A 280 -23.62 -25.63 -4.68
CA ASP A 280 -23.15 -26.75 -5.54
C ASP A 280 -22.25 -26.35 -6.71
N LYS A 281 -21.91 -25.06 -6.85
CA LYS A 281 -21.13 -24.57 -8.01
C LYS A 281 -19.99 -23.67 -7.57
N ILE A 282 -18.83 -23.88 -8.18
CA ILE A 282 -17.63 -23.07 -8.07
C ILE A 282 -17.60 -22.05 -9.22
N PHE A 283 -17.66 -20.77 -8.93
CA PHE A 283 -17.75 -19.66 -9.90
C PHE A 283 -18.83 -19.91 -10.97
N GLY A 284 -19.96 -20.49 -10.55
CA GLY A 284 -21.09 -20.85 -11.42
C GLY A 284 -20.89 -22.10 -12.29
N LYS A 285 -19.82 -22.88 -12.07
CA LYS A 285 -19.53 -24.15 -12.76
C LYS A 285 -19.47 -25.32 -11.77
N PRO A 286 -19.78 -26.55 -12.19
CA PRO A 286 -19.69 -27.71 -11.31
C PRO A 286 -18.23 -27.98 -10.91
N ARG A 287 -17.99 -28.75 -9.83
CA ARG A 287 -16.64 -29.04 -9.32
C ARG A 287 -15.79 -29.78 -10.34
N GLU A 288 -16.38 -30.75 -11.03
CA GLU A 288 -15.73 -31.61 -12.02
C GLU A 288 -15.08 -30.78 -13.13
N PHE A 289 -15.73 -29.69 -13.51
CA PHE A 289 -15.19 -28.73 -14.48
C PHE A 289 -13.86 -28.13 -13.98
N TRP A 290 -13.77 -27.75 -12.70
CA TRP A 290 -12.54 -27.18 -12.14
C TRP A 290 -11.47 -28.22 -11.87
N ASP A 291 -11.85 -29.46 -11.53
CA ASP A 291 -10.89 -30.57 -11.41
C ASP A 291 -10.24 -30.87 -12.77
N GLU A 292 -11.00 -30.82 -13.87
CA GLU A 292 -10.48 -30.96 -15.23
C GLU A 292 -9.57 -29.80 -15.63
N GLU A 293 -9.99 -28.54 -15.39
CA GLU A 293 -9.14 -27.37 -15.64
C GLU A 293 -7.86 -27.39 -14.80
N ALA A 294 -7.94 -27.79 -13.53
CA ALA A 294 -6.78 -27.93 -12.67
C ALA A 294 -5.79 -28.97 -13.22
N LYS A 295 -6.27 -30.10 -13.73
CA LYS A 295 -5.43 -31.10 -14.41
C LYS A 295 -4.81 -30.56 -15.70
N ASN A 296 -5.56 -29.79 -16.49
CA ASN A 296 -5.09 -29.21 -17.75
C ASN A 296 -4.04 -28.10 -17.54
N ILE A 297 -4.12 -27.40 -16.41
CA ILE A 297 -3.19 -26.32 -16.08
C ILE A 297 -1.98 -26.84 -15.29
N SER A 298 -2.15 -27.88 -14.48
CA SER A 298 -1.05 -28.47 -13.74
C SER A 298 -0.03 -29.08 -14.70
N ASP A 299 1.23 -28.73 -14.51
CA ASP A 299 2.36 -29.30 -15.24
C ASP A 299 3.54 -29.51 -14.27
N GLU A 300 4.74 -29.79 -14.77
CA GLU A 300 5.91 -30.00 -13.92
C GLU A 300 6.30 -28.77 -13.09
N SER A 301 5.81 -27.57 -13.48
CA SER A 301 6.16 -26.29 -12.84
C SER A 301 5.07 -25.72 -11.95
N ILE A 302 3.83 -26.23 -12.04
CA ILE A 302 2.71 -25.71 -11.26
C ILE A 302 1.79 -26.85 -10.85
N ILE A 303 1.48 -26.90 -9.56
CA ILE A 303 0.46 -27.80 -9.01
C ILE A 303 -0.80 -27.00 -8.69
N VAL A 304 -1.90 -27.29 -9.38
CA VAL A 304 -3.22 -26.72 -9.11
C VAL A 304 -4.09 -27.74 -8.37
N GLN A 305 -4.56 -27.40 -7.18
CA GLN A 305 -5.43 -28.25 -6.37
C GLN A 305 -6.77 -27.56 -6.12
N VAL A 306 -7.87 -28.26 -6.45
CA VAL A 306 -9.24 -27.85 -6.07
C VAL A 306 -9.54 -28.46 -4.71
N MET A 307 -9.71 -27.61 -3.70
CA MET A 307 -10.01 -28.05 -2.33
C MET A 307 -11.37 -27.52 -1.88
N ASN A 308 -12.00 -28.23 -0.94
CA ASN A 308 -13.14 -27.70 -0.20
C ASN A 308 -12.66 -26.50 0.62
N GLY A 309 -13.44 -25.43 0.60
CA GLY A 309 -13.20 -24.24 1.38
C GLY A 309 -13.33 -24.57 2.86
N MET A 310 -12.28 -24.30 3.62
CA MET A 310 -12.41 -24.19 5.06
C MET A 310 -12.86 -22.76 5.36
N GLN A 311 -13.80 -22.62 6.29
CA GLN A 311 -14.18 -21.32 6.81
C GLN A 311 -12.93 -20.70 7.44
N ASN A 312 -12.47 -19.60 6.85
CA ASN A 312 -11.37 -18.83 7.39
C ASN A 312 -11.97 -17.68 8.20
N ASP A 313 -11.81 -17.72 9.52
CA ASP A 313 -12.36 -16.70 10.44
C ASP A 313 -11.89 -15.27 10.12
N LYS A 314 -10.74 -15.15 9.44
CA LYS A 314 -10.23 -13.86 8.96
C LYS A 314 -10.99 -13.32 7.75
N LEU A 315 -11.54 -14.20 6.92
CA LEU A 315 -12.24 -13.85 5.69
C LEU A 315 -13.73 -13.64 6.00
N ARG A 316 -14.02 -12.60 6.80
CA ARG A 316 -15.33 -12.31 7.44
C ARG A 316 -16.52 -12.08 6.49
N GLU A 317 -16.32 -12.06 5.16
CA GLU A 317 -17.38 -11.86 4.17
C GLU A 317 -17.71 -13.16 3.40
N GLY A 318 -18.50 -14.02 4.04
CA GLY A 318 -19.22 -15.12 3.41
C GLY A 318 -18.62 -16.53 3.60
N SER A 319 -19.46 -17.53 3.34
CA SER A 319 -19.10 -18.95 3.35
C SER A 319 -18.11 -19.24 2.23
N GLN A 320 -16.89 -19.58 2.61
CA GLN A 320 -15.85 -19.98 1.68
C GLN A 320 -16.00 -21.45 1.36
N ARG A 321 -16.35 -21.76 0.12
CA ARG A 321 -16.66 -23.14 -0.26
C ARG A 321 -15.59 -23.83 -1.07
N PHE A 322 -14.70 -23.09 -1.70
CA PHE A 322 -13.67 -23.66 -2.58
C PHE A 322 -12.36 -22.89 -2.49
N ARG A 323 -11.24 -23.62 -2.59
CA ARG A 323 -9.89 -23.05 -2.66
C ARG A 323 -9.15 -23.69 -3.83
N LEU A 324 -8.78 -22.87 -4.82
CA LEU A 324 -7.74 -23.25 -5.77
C LEU A 324 -6.41 -22.91 -5.15
N LYS A 325 -5.59 -23.91 -4.87
CA LYS A 325 -4.23 -23.73 -4.34
C LYS A 325 -3.23 -24.02 -5.43
N ILE A 326 -2.37 -23.05 -5.67
CA ILE A 326 -1.38 -23.07 -6.73
C ILE A 326 -0.01 -22.88 -6.09
N ARG A 327 0.90 -23.81 -6.36
CA ARG A 327 2.30 -23.77 -5.91
C ARG A 327 3.22 -24.00 -7.11
N PRO A 328 4.38 -23.32 -7.15
CA PRO A 328 5.44 -23.64 -8.09
C PRO A 328 6.01 -25.04 -7.86
#